data_AF-A0A821D4U1-F1
#
_entry.id   AF-A0A821D4U1-F1
#
_cell.length_a   1.000
_cell.length_b   1.000
_cell.length_c   1.000
_cell.angle_alpha   90.00
_cell.angle_beta   90.00
_cell.angle_gamma   90.00
#
_symmetry.space_group_name_H-M   'P 1'
#
loop_
_entity.id
_entity.type
_entity.pdbx_description
1 polymer ?
#
loop_
_entity_poly.entity_id
_entity_poly.type
_entity_poly.pdbx_seq_one_letter_code
_entity_poly.pdbx_strand_id
1 'polypeptide(L)'
;MKYTYEINDVPQELAEQLLNTFRSPFWVDEHRWFVRYDSCPTRGWIFIYTLPYAFDDFSVYGRLLSKSTCPQEKNLQTYDCVRELTYDVEPSICSQLSDIQFNKPEKMRLRLPVDDYFWSIVPTFDHLTSLQVQASDINEECTKQFQLLLSRASHLSSLSIWIFFNSGHAVDLLLGTKHVSIKRIDLGELSDGFDEEQCMRLSRSPFAMQCEELRIHVTHRSSICYLVKMMPNLRSLYVYCQYDQPEETFSKNELVDWLREQLLGVRPLIEISRSYNTVRLEMRQNSST
;
A
#
# COMPACT_ATOMS: atom_id res chain seq x y z
N MET A 1 -0.93 11.59 -22.62
CA MET A 1 0.39 11.02 -23.03
C MET A 1 1.27 10.98 -21.80
N LYS A 2 1.88 9.84 -21.44
CA LYS A 2 2.83 9.70 -20.31
C LYS A 2 4.07 9.05 -20.87
N TYR A 3 5.19 9.78 -20.82
CA TYR A 3 6.50 9.23 -21.13
C TYR A 3 7.30 9.14 -19.84
N THR A 4 7.91 7.97 -19.64
CA THR A 4 8.89 7.74 -18.59
C THR A 4 10.21 7.44 -19.28
N TYR A 5 11.23 8.26 -19.00
CA TYR A 5 12.60 7.98 -19.40
C TYR A 5 13.40 7.58 -18.15
N GLU A 6 14.05 6.42 -18.21
CA GLU A 6 15.12 6.04 -17.28
C GLU A 6 16.44 6.31 -17.99
N ILE A 7 17.14 7.37 -17.59
CA ILE A 7 18.44 7.68 -18.17
C ILE A 7 19.37 8.07 -17.02
N ASN A 8 20.52 7.41 -16.97
CA ASN A 8 21.64 7.83 -16.14
C ASN A 8 22.13 9.18 -16.70
N ASP A 9 21.84 10.27 -15.98
CA ASP A 9 22.07 11.67 -16.40
C ASP A 9 21.25 12.12 -17.61
N VAL A 10 19.94 12.40 -17.45
CA VAL A 10 19.30 13.33 -18.40
C VAL A 10 19.78 14.73 -18.08
N PRO A 11 20.45 15.42 -19.02
CA PRO A 11 20.68 16.84 -18.86
C PRO A 11 19.32 17.52 -18.76
N GLN A 12 19.08 18.28 -17.71
CA GLN A 12 17.87 19.10 -17.52
C GLN A 12 17.50 19.90 -18.78
N GLU A 13 18.50 20.22 -19.61
CA GLU A 13 18.36 20.83 -20.92
C GLU A 13 17.49 20.03 -21.91
N LEU A 14 17.60 18.69 -21.96
CA LEU A 14 16.80 17.87 -22.88
C LEU A 14 15.32 17.92 -22.51
N ALA A 15 15.03 17.84 -21.22
CA ALA A 15 13.69 17.99 -20.69
C ALA A 15 13.08 19.36 -21.02
N GLU A 16 13.87 20.42 -20.85
CA GLU A 16 13.45 21.78 -21.18
C GLU A 16 13.22 21.95 -22.69
N GLN A 17 14.10 21.40 -23.53
CA GLN A 17 13.91 21.37 -24.98
C GLN A 17 12.62 20.67 -25.36
N LEU A 18 12.34 19.50 -24.79
CA LEU A 18 11.12 18.75 -25.05
C LEU A 18 9.88 19.53 -24.59
N LEU A 19 9.90 20.11 -23.40
CA LEU A 19 8.82 20.97 -22.91
C LEU A 19 8.58 22.18 -23.83
N ASN A 20 9.65 22.77 -24.37
CA ASN A 20 9.57 23.90 -25.29
C ASN A 20 8.88 23.55 -26.63
N THR A 21 8.92 22.30 -27.08
CA THR A 21 8.17 21.88 -28.29
C THR A 21 6.64 22.00 -28.12
N PHE A 22 6.16 22.00 -26.87
CA PHE A 22 4.75 22.17 -26.51
C PHE A 22 4.37 23.63 -26.19
N ARG A 23 5.29 24.59 -26.37
CA ARG A 23 5.03 26.02 -26.15
C ARG A 23 4.60 26.77 -27.41
N SER A 24 4.26 26.07 -28.49
CA SER A 24 3.79 26.74 -29.71
C SER A 24 2.38 27.33 -29.52
N PRO A 25 2.01 28.38 -30.29
CA PRO A 25 0.66 28.95 -30.26
C PRO A 25 -0.44 27.93 -30.51
N PHE A 26 -0.18 26.93 -31.35
CA PHE A 26 -1.08 25.81 -31.59
C PHE A 26 -1.46 25.09 -30.29
N TRP A 27 -0.49 24.73 -29.44
CA TRP A 27 -0.76 24.00 -28.19
C TRP A 27 -1.35 24.92 -27.11
N VAL A 28 -0.74 26.09 -26.91
CA VAL A 28 -1.01 26.95 -25.75
C VAL A 28 -2.22 27.87 -25.97
N ASP A 29 -2.27 28.56 -27.10
CA ASP A 29 -3.26 29.61 -27.36
C ASP A 29 -4.53 29.05 -28.00
N GLU A 30 -4.39 28.22 -29.04
CA GLU A 30 -5.52 27.66 -29.79
C GLU A 30 -6.20 26.52 -29.02
N HIS A 31 -5.43 25.54 -28.54
CA HIS A 31 -5.99 24.32 -27.94
C HIS A 31 -6.02 24.36 -26.40
N ARG A 32 -5.26 25.25 -25.78
CA ARG A 32 -5.08 25.32 -24.31
C ARG A 32 -4.69 23.98 -23.71
N TRP A 33 -3.88 23.24 -24.45
CA TRP A 33 -3.32 21.96 -24.02
C TRP A 33 -1.97 22.21 -23.39
N PHE A 34 -1.98 22.25 -22.06
CA PHE A 34 -0.77 22.47 -21.29
C PHE A 34 -0.07 21.15 -21.01
N VAL A 35 1.25 21.20 -21.03
CA VAL A 35 2.12 20.08 -20.70
C VAL A 35 2.87 20.43 -19.44
N ARG A 36 2.97 19.47 -18.52
CA ARG A 36 3.85 19.51 -17.37
C ARG A 36 4.94 18.47 -17.55
N TYR A 37 6.11 18.88 -17.09
CA TYR A 37 7.29 18.07 -16.93
C TYR A 37 7.60 17.99 -15.43
N ASP A 38 7.76 16.79 -14.90
CA ASP A 38 8.33 16.55 -13.57
C ASP A 38 9.60 15.73 -13.72
N SER A 39 10.66 16.12 -13.03
CA SER A 39 11.86 15.29 -12.91
C SER A 39 12.17 14.93 -11.48
N CYS A 40 12.69 13.72 -11.30
CA CYS A 40 13.26 13.23 -10.07
C CYS A 40 14.77 13.01 -10.29
N PRO A 41 15.62 14.02 -10.04
CA PRO A 41 17.05 13.93 -10.32
C PRO A 41 17.72 12.77 -9.57
N THR A 42 17.25 12.46 -8.36
CA THR A 42 17.78 11.39 -7.52
C THR A 42 17.57 9.99 -8.12
N ARG A 43 16.58 9.82 -9.01
CA ARG A 43 16.30 8.55 -9.69
C ARG A 43 16.52 8.58 -11.20
N GLY A 44 16.93 9.72 -11.77
CA GLY A 44 17.08 9.88 -13.22
C GLY A 44 15.78 9.74 -14.00
N TRP A 45 14.63 10.05 -13.37
CA TRP A 45 13.32 9.91 -13.98
C TRP A 45 12.75 11.24 -14.45
N ILE A 46 12.08 11.18 -15.60
CA ILE A 46 11.33 12.27 -16.19
C ILE A 46 9.93 11.80 -16.51
N PHE A 47 8.94 12.58 -16.08
CA PHE A 47 7.54 12.42 -16.44
C PHE A 47 7.09 13.62 -17.26
N ILE A 48 6.46 13.36 -18.40
CA ILE A 48 5.82 14.39 -19.22
C ILE A 48 4.38 13.99 -19.46
N TYR A 49 3.47 14.90 -19.15
CA TYR A 49 2.04 14.66 -19.22
C TYR A 49 1.24 15.95 -19.45
N THR A 50 -0.01 15.79 -19.87
CA THR A 50 -0.95 16.89 -20.09
C THR A 50 -1.58 17.36 -18.79
N LEU A 51 -1.95 18.65 -18.70
CA LEU A 51 -2.79 19.20 -17.64
C LEU A 51 -4.22 19.46 -18.15
N PRO A 52 -5.27 19.15 -17.37
CA PRO A 52 -5.21 18.48 -16.06
C PRO A 52 -4.69 17.04 -16.17
N TYR A 53 -4.18 16.49 -15.06
CA TYR A 53 -3.61 15.15 -15.06
C TYR A 53 -4.69 14.13 -15.40
N ALA A 54 -4.44 13.32 -16.44
CA ALA A 54 -5.44 12.42 -17.01
C ALA A 54 -5.28 10.95 -16.59
N PHE A 55 -4.21 10.60 -15.88
CA PHE A 55 -3.97 9.22 -15.45
C PHE A 55 -4.52 8.97 -14.06
N ASP A 56 -4.84 7.72 -13.79
CA ASP A 56 -5.37 7.24 -12.52
C ASP A 56 -4.28 6.97 -11.48
N ASP A 57 -3.02 6.86 -11.89
CA ASP A 57 -1.88 6.61 -11.02
C ASP A 57 -0.90 7.78 -10.97
N PHE A 58 -0.32 8.05 -9.79
CA PHE A 58 0.81 8.97 -9.64
C PHE A 58 1.78 8.46 -8.58
N SER A 59 3.08 8.69 -8.81
CA SER A 59 4.12 8.28 -7.87
C SER A 59 5.12 9.39 -7.59
N VAL A 60 5.38 9.62 -6.31
CA VAL A 60 6.38 10.55 -5.77
C VAL A 60 7.50 9.73 -5.15
N TYR A 61 8.71 9.82 -5.69
CA TYR A 61 9.85 8.98 -5.27
C TYR A 61 11.07 9.78 -4.77
N GLY A 62 10.90 11.09 -4.63
CA GLY A 62 11.95 12.02 -4.30
C GLY A 62 11.53 13.45 -4.59
N ARG A 63 12.51 14.36 -4.57
CA ARG A 63 12.30 15.75 -4.93
C ARG A 63 11.89 15.86 -6.39
N LEU A 64 10.69 16.36 -6.64
CA LEU A 64 10.21 16.67 -7.97
C LEU A 64 10.60 18.10 -8.35
N LEU A 65 11.23 18.25 -9.51
CA LEU A 65 11.39 19.54 -10.17
C LEU A 65 10.35 19.62 -11.27
N SER A 66 9.36 20.50 -11.08
CA SER A 66 8.22 20.67 -11.98
C SER A 66 8.37 21.92 -12.84
N LYS A 67 8.05 21.81 -14.13
CA LYS A 67 7.86 22.94 -15.04
C LYS A 67 6.62 22.71 -15.90
N SER A 68 5.92 23.78 -16.28
CA SER A 68 4.76 23.68 -17.16
C SER A 68 4.82 24.67 -18.33
N THR A 69 4.03 24.38 -19.37
CA THR A 69 3.68 25.36 -20.41
C THR A 69 2.48 26.23 -20.00
N CYS A 70 1.82 25.94 -18.87
CA CYS A 70 0.71 26.74 -18.36
C CYS A 70 1.20 28.08 -17.76
N PRO A 71 0.69 29.24 -18.21
CA PRO A 71 1.10 30.56 -17.71
C PRO A 71 0.55 30.90 -16.32
N GLN A 72 -0.47 30.19 -15.84
CA GLN A 72 -1.07 30.36 -14.51
C GLN A 72 -1.03 29.02 -13.76
N GLU A 73 0.12 28.70 -13.15
CA GLU A 73 0.34 27.39 -12.55
C GLU A 73 -0.74 27.02 -11.51
N LYS A 74 -1.35 27.96 -10.79
CA LYS A 74 -2.19 27.65 -9.62
C LYS A 74 -3.57 27.04 -9.91
N ASN A 75 -4.18 27.30 -11.07
CA ASN A 75 -5.61 27.05 -11.27
C ASN A 75 -5.97 25.76 -12.05
N LEU A 76 -4.99 25.03 -12.59
CA LEU A 76 -5.21 23.83 -13.42
C LEU A 76 -4.45 22.58 -12.94
N GLN A 77 -3.92 22.59 -11.72
CA GLN A 77 -3.22 21.46 -11.10
C GLN A 77 -4.17 20.47 -10.45
N THR A 78 -5.29 20.14 -11.09
CA THR A 78 -6.21 19.14 -10.55
C THR A 78 -5.69 17.76 -10.91
N TYR A 79 -5.19 17.03 -9.92
CA TYR A 79 -4.88 15.60 -10.01
C TYR A 79 -6.10 14.76 -9.60
N ASP A 80 -7.30 15.26 -9.88
CA ASP A 80 -8.57 14.67 -9.46
C ASP A 80 -8.85 13.31 -10.09
N CYS A 81 -8.18 12.98 -11.20
CA CYS A 81 -8.22 11.66 -11.82
C CYS A 81 -7.41 10.61 -11.06
N VAL A 82 -6.42 11.03 -10.26
CA VAL A 82 -5.53 10.11 -9.54
C VAL A 82 -6.32 9.40 -8.45
N ARG A 83 -6.43 8.07 -8.62
CA ARG A 83 -7.00 7.13 -7.67
C ARG A 83 -5.93 6.35 -6.94
N GLU A 84 -4.77 6.13 -7.55
CA GLU A 84 -3.67 5.38 -6.97
C GLU A 84 -2.46 6.30 -6.75
N LEU A 85 -2.10 6.53 -5.49
CA LEU A 85 -0.96 7.37 -5.13
C LEU A 85 0.13 6.55 -4.45
N THR A 86 1.35 6.61 -4.99
CA THR A 86 2.55 6.11 -4.30
C THR A 86 3.37 7.30 -3.78
N TYR A 87 3.61 7.35 -2.47
CA TYR A 87 4.48 8.32 -1.82
C TYR A 87 5.67 7.62 -1.15
N ASP A 88 6.78 7.60 -1.86
CA ASP A 88 7.98 6.87 -1.48
C ASP A 88 9.20 7.80 -1.41
N VAL A 89 9.14 8.76 -0.50
CA VAL A 89 10.12 9.85 -0.36
C VAL A 89 10.84 9.70 0.98
N GLU A 90 12.17 9.87 0.99
CA GLU A 90 12.90 10.01 2.24
C GLU A 90 12.71 11.43 2.81
N PRO A 91 12.42 11.58 4.12
CA PRO A 91 12.13 12.89 4.73
C PRO A 91 13.21 13.96 4.52
N SER A 92 14.46 13.55 4.30
CA SER A 92 15.61 14.45 4.10
C SER A 92 15.65 15.13 2.73
N ILE A 93 14.82 14.72 1.77
CA ILE A 93 14.99 15.06 0.34
C ILE A 93 14.06 16.20 -0.12
N CYS A 94 12.95 16.45 0.55
CA CYS A 94 11.91 17.35 0.06
C CYS A 94 12.07 18.79 0.59
N SER A 95 12.47 19.73 -0.29
CA SER A 95 12.64 21.15 0.09
C SER A 95 12.06 22.18 -0.89
N GLN A 96 11.43 21.77 -1.99
CA GLN A 96 10.76 22.72 -2.90
C GLN A 96 9.48 22.11 -3.46
N LEU A 97 8.36 22.76 -3.19
CA LEU A 97 7.02 22.21 -3.38
C LEU A 97 6.39 22.80 -4.64
N SER A 98 6.00 21.92 -5.56
CA SER A 98 5.00 22.21 -6.57
C SER A 98 3.62 22.29 -5.91
N ASP A 99 2.73 23.18 -6.41
CA ASP A 99 1.35 23.36 -5.92
C ASP A 99 0.42 22.17 -6.31
N ILE A 100 0.88 20.93 -6.15
CA ILE A 100 0.16 19.70 -6.49
C ILE A 100 -0.80 19.33 -5.35
N GLN A 101 -2.03 18.94 -5.69
CA GLN A 101 -3.00 18.41 -4.73
C GLN A 101 -3.71 17.17 -5.27
N PHE A 102 -3.74 16.12 -4.46
CA PHE A 102 -4.43 14.86 -4.68
C PHE A 102 -5.66 14.79 -3.75
N ASN A 103 -6.81 15.21 -4.28
CA ASN A 103 -8.02 15.33 -3.46
C ASN A 103 -8.82 14.03 -3.31
N LYS A 104 -8.63 13.07 -4.23
CA LYS A 104 -9.48 11.88 -4.34
C LYS A 104 -8.70 10.56 -4.53
N PRO A 105 -7.59 10.32 -3.80
CA PRO A 105 -6.93 9.01 -3.84
C PRO A 105 -7.84 7.96 -3.20
N GLU A 106 -8.03 6.84 -3.90
CA GLU A 106 -8.76 5.66 -3.41
C GLU A 106 -7.81 4.61 -2.83
N LYS A 107 -6.61 4.50 -3.41
CA LYS A 107 -5.54 3.61 -2.97
C LYS A 107 -4.27 4.41 -2.74
N MET A 108 -3.58 4.10 -1.66
CA MET A 108 -2.33 4.76 -1.33
C MET A 108 -1.27 3.77 -0.89
N ARG A 109 -0.05 3.94 -1.40
CA ARG A 109 1.17 3.32 -0.89
C ARG A 109 2.04 4.42 -0.33
N LEU A 110 2.49 4.31 0.92
CA LEU A 110 3.39 5.28 1.50
C LEU A 110 4.49 4.64 2.34
N ARG A 111 5.66 5.28 2.35
CA ARG A 111 6.75 4.95 3.28
C ARG A 111 6.67 5.86 4.51
N LEU A 112 6.66 5.28 5.70
CA LEU A 112 6.77 6.00 6.96
C LEU A 112 8.24 6.11 7.44
N PRO A 113 8.60 7.19 8.14
CA PRO A 113 7.77 8.38 8.37
C PRO A 113 7.64 9.25 7.10
N VAL A 114 6.52 9.96 6.97
CA VAL A 114 6.27 10.98 5.94
C VAL A 114 6.64 12.38 6.45
N ASP A 115 6.89 13.30 5.52
CA ASP A 115 7.21 14.70 5.78
C ASP A 115 5.98 15.62 5.73
N ASP A 116 6.16 16.91 6.04
CA ASP A 116 5.10 17.92 5.96
C ASP A 116 4.58 18.13 4.52
N TYR A 117 5.38 17.79 3.52
CA TYR A 117 4.98 17.90 2.13
C TYR A 117 3.88 16.90 1.77
N PHE A 118 3.98 15.66 2.24
CA PHE A 118 2.91 14.68 2.08
C PHE A 118 1.55 15.22 2.53
N TRP A 119 1.52 15.86 3.71
CA TRP A 119 0.29 16.41 4.27
C TRP A 119 -0.25 17.62 3.49
N SER A 120 0.59 18.33 2.74
CA SER A 120 0.15 19.46 1.92
C SER A 120 -0.39 19.03 0.55
N ILE A 121 0.14 17.94 -0.02
CA ILE A 121 -0.34 17.40 -1.31
C ILE A 121 -1.53 16.45 -1.16
N VAL A 122 -1.72 15.84 0.02
CA VAL A 122 -2.89 15.00 0.31
C VAL A 122 -3.68 15.61 1.48
N PRO A 123 -4.54 16.61 1.22
CA PRO A 123 -5.23 17.33 2.29
C PRO A 123 -6.34 16.50 2.97
N THR A 124 -6.92 15.52 2.27
CA THR A 124 -8.06 14.73 2.75
C THR A 124 -7.92 13.26 2.38
N PHE A 125 -8.56 12.38 3.17
CA PHE A 125 -8.52 10.92 2.98
C PHE A 125 -9.92 10.31 2.86
N ASP A 126 -10.92 11.13 2.55
CA ASP A 126 -12.35 10.74 2.54
C ASP A 126 -12.67 9.66 1.50
N HIS A 127 -11.85 9.54 0.45
CA HIS A 127 -12.00 8.54 -0.59
C HIS A 127 -11.10 7.31 -0.40
N LEU A 128 -10.22 7.32 0.61
CA LEU A 128 -9.22 6.28 0.78
C LEU A 128 -9.86 4.98 1.26
N THR A 129 -9.81 3.95 0.42
CA THR A 129 -10.36 2.62 0.70
C THR A 129 -9.27 1.57 0.93
N SER A 130 -8.06 1.80 0.41
CA SER A 130 -6.91 0.91 0.57
C SER A 130 -5.64 1.68 0.91
N LEU A 131 -4.94 1.23 1.95
CA LEU A 131 -3.67 1.82 2.40
C LEU A 131 -2.61 0.73 2.50
N GLN A 132 -1.46 0.99 1.90
CA GLN A 132 -0.27 0.19 2.04
C GLN A 132 0.82 1.05 2.70
N VAL A 133 1.30 0.59 3.85
CA VAL A 133 2.33 1.27 4.62
C VAL A 133 3.61 0.45 4.57
N GLN A 134 4.69 1.12 4.22
CA GLN A 134 6.03 0.57 4.26
C GLN A 134 6.83 1.29 5.34
N ALA A 135 7.64 0.57 6.11
CA ALA A 135 8.56 1.19 7.05
C ALA A 135 9.82 0.34 7.18
N SER A 136 10.98 1.00 7.23
CA SER A 136 12.23 0.29 7.54
C SER A 136 12.21 -0.20 8.98
N ASP A 137 11.84 0.68 9.90
CA ASP A 137 11.71 0.40 11.33
C ASP A 137 10.52 1.19 11.91
N ILE A 138 9.95 0.69 13.00
CA ILE A 138 8.82 1.31 13.69
C ILE A 138 9.31 2.02 14.95
N ASN A 139 9.36 3.34 14.87
CA ASN A 139 9.58 4.20 16.03
C ASN A 139 8.28 4.90 16.47
N GLU A 140 8.39 5.73 17.51
CA GLU A 140 7.26 6.49 18.04
C GLU A 140 6.63 7.42 16.99
N GLU A 141 7.44 8.02 16.12
CA GLU A 141 6.97 8.92 15.05
C GLU A 141 6.18 8.15 13.98
N CYS A 142 6.71 7.02 13.50
CA CYS A 142 5.99 6.12 12.59
C CYS A 142 4.63 5.73 13.19
N THR A 143 4.60 5.38 14.48
CA THR A 143 3.37 5.00 15.18
C THR A 143 2.36 6.16 15.23
N LYS A 144 2.81 7.36 15.58
CA LYS A 144 1.95 8.57 15.63
C LYS A 144 1.36 8.89 14.26
N GLN A 145 2.20 8.90 13.22
CA GLN A 145 1.76 9.20 11.87
C GLN A 145 0.81 8.13 11.32
N PHE A 146 1.09 6.86 11.60
CA PHE A 146 0.19 5.76 11.25
C PHE A 146 -1.18 5.92 11.90
N GLN A 147 -1.25 6.20 13.20
CA GLN A 147 -2.52 6.45 13.89
C GLN A 147 -3.24 7.69 13.34
N LEU A 148 -2.50 8.74 13.00
CA LEU A 148 -3.06 9.94 12.38
C LEU A 148 -3.69 9.63 11.00
N LEU A 149 -2.98 8.88 10.15
CA LEU A 149 -3.49 8.42 8.85
C LEU A 149 -4.80 7.64 9.02
N LEU A 150 -4.81 6.65 9.91
CA LEU A 150 -5.99 5.84 10.17
C LEU A 150 -7.14 6.68 10.73
N SER A 151 -6.88 7.64 11.61
CA SER A 151 -7.92 8.51 12.17
C SER A 151 -8.60 9.40 11.12
N ARG A 152 -7.91 9.72 10.02
CA ARG A 152 -8.41 10.56 8.93
C ARG A 152 -9.06 9.77 7.79
N ALA A 153 -8.78 8.47 7.67
CA ALA A 153 -9.25 7.62 6.57
C ALA A 153 -10.47 6.79 6.96
N SER A 154 -11.59 7.44 7.27
CA SER A 154 -12.82 6.80 7.81
C SER A 154 -13.38 5.65 6.98
N HIS A 155 -13.14 5.66 5.66
CA HIS A 155 -13.63 4.67 4.70
C HIS A 155 -12.60 3.56 4.39
N LEU A 156 -11.47 3.53 5.11
CA LEU A 156 -10.42 2.56 4.90
C LEU A 156 -10.89 1.14 5.21
N SER A 157 -10.90 0.28 4.19
CA SER A 157 -11.37 -1.10 4.26
C SER A 157 -10.25 -2.14 4.15
N SER A 158 -9.13 -1.74 3.54
CA SER A 158 -7.98 -2.60 3.26
C SER A 158 -6.69 -1.95 3.75
N LEU A 159 -5.90 -2.71 4.50
CA LEU A 159 -4.64 -2.27 5.07
C LEU A 159 -3.56 -3.31 4.78
N SER A 160 -2.43 -2.86 4.26
CA SER A 160 -1.23 -3.68 4.09
C SER A 160 -0.06 -3.04 4.82
N ILE A 161 0.70 -3.84 5.58
CA ILE A 161 1.85 -3.36 6.38
C ILE A 161 3.07 -4.16 5.99
N TRP A 162 4.08 -3.47 5.47
CA TRP A 162 5.36 -4.04 5.06
C TRP A 162 6.45 -3.41 5.91
N ILE A 163 7.06 -4.21 6.78
CA ILE A 163 8.14 -3.76 7.66
C ILE A 163 9.39 -4.56 7.30
N PHE A 164 10.48 -3.85 6.99
CA PHE A 164 11.73 -4.48 6.53
C PHE A 164 12.53 -5.11 7.68
N PHE A 165 12.42 -4.59 8.90
CA PHE A 165 13.13 -5.09 10.07
C PHE A 165 12.18 -5.35 11.25
N ASN A 166 12.25 -6.56 11.83
CA ASN A 166 11.54 -6.97 13.05
C ASN A 166 10.00 -6.95 12.93
N SER A 167 9.43 -8.07 12.50
CA SER A 167 7.97 -8.26 12.37
C SER A 167 7.18 -8.06 13.66
N GLY A 168 7.81 -8.18 14.83
CA GLY A 168 7.17 -7.96 16.13
C GLY A 168 6.53 -6.58 16.28
N HIS A 169 7.11 -5.56 15.64
CA HIS A 169 6.58 -4.20 15.68
C HIS A 169 5.33 -4.01 14.81
N ALA A 170 5.07 -4.88 13.83
CA ALA A 170 3.85 -4.85 13.05
C ALA A 170 2.61 -5.08 13.94
N VAL A 171 2.74 -6.01 14.88
CA VAL A 171 1.69 -6.32 15.86
C VAL A 171 1.43 -5.11 16.76
N ASP A 172 2.48 -4.41 17.19
CA ASP A 172 2.36 -3.25 18.08
C ASP A 172 1.58 -2.11 17.42
N LEU A 173 1.84 -1.82 16.14
CA LEU A 173 1.06 -0.85 15.35
C LEU A 173 -0.41 -1.21 15.30
N LEU A 174 -0.72 -2.50 15.09
CA LEU A 174 -2.08 -2.98 14.96
C LEU A 174 -2.83 -2.92 16.30
N LEU A 175 -2.20 -3.30 17.40
CA LEU A 175 -2.81 -3.32 18.74
C LEU A 175 -3.27 -1.94 19.21
N GLY A 176 -2.58 -0.87 18.79
CA GLY A 176 -2.92 0.51 19.16
C GLY A 176 -4.16 1.06 18.46
N THR A 177 -4.65 0.41 17.39
CA THR A 177 -5.66 1.01 16.53
C THR A 177 -7.08 0.52 16.84
N LYS A 178 -8.05 1.43 16.71
CA LYS A 178 -9.50 1.16 16.88
C LYS A 178 -10.29 1.40 15.58
N HIS A 179 -9.66 1.35 14.42
CA HIS A 179 -10.31 1.73 13.17
C HIS A 179 -11.32 0.68 12.72
N VAL A 180 -12.62 0.99 12.81
CA VAL A 180 -13.70 -0.01 12.69
C VAL A 180 -13.99 -0.50 11.26
N SER A 181 -13.55 0.24 10.24
CA SER A 181 -13.90 -0.08 8.85
C SER A 181 -12.95 -1.07 8.17
N ILE A 182 -11.78 -1.36 8.77
CA ILE A 182 -10.77 -2.23 8.15
C ILE A 182 -11.21 -3.68 8.26
N LYS A 183 -11.42 -4.31 7.11
CA LYS A 183 -11.87 -5.70 6.96
C LYS A 183 -10.81 -6.60 6.34
N ARG A 184 -9.86 -6.03 5.59
CA ARG A 184 -8.79 -6.76 4.92
C ARG A 184 -7.44 -6.31 5.45
N ILE A 185 -6.63 -7.28 5.85
CA ILE A 185 -5.30 -7.05 6.41
C ILE A 185 -4.29 -7.92 5.66
N ASP A 186 -3.25 -7.30 5.13
CA ASP A 186 -2.13 -7.97 4.48
C ASP A 186 -0.81 -7.73 5.22
N LEU A 187 -0.33 -8.80 5.84
CA LEU A 187 0.91 -8.94 6.60
C LEU A 187 1.84 -9.98 5.94
N GLY A 188 1.61 -10.32 4.67
CA GLY A 188 2.30 -11.41 3.98
C GLY A 188 3.75 -11.12 3.59
N GLU A 189 4.13 -9.85 3.59
CA GLU A 189 5.43 -9.37 3.08
C GLU A 189 6.40 -9.02 4.22
N LEU A 190 6.14 -9.57 5.41
CA LEU A 190 7.04 -9.45 6.56
C LEU A 190 8.13 -10.52 6.47
N SER A 191 9.38 -10.09 6.64
CA SER A 191 10.58 -10.92 6.48
C SER A 191 10.59 -12.10 7.45
N ASP A 192 10.17 -11.84 8.69
CA ASP A 192 10.10 -12.83 9.75
C ASP A 192 8.64 -13.25 9.93
N GLY A 193 8.37 -14.55 9.77
CA GLY A 193 7.05 -15.11 10.01
C GLY A 193 6.57 -14.84 11.43
N PHE A 194 5.25 -14.80 11.62
CA PHE A 194 4.65 -14.58 12.94
C PHE A 194 4.78 -15.83 13.79
N ASP A 195 5.40 -15.69 14.96
CA ASP A 195 5.42 -16.73 15.96
C ASP A 195 4.05 -16.91 16.65
N GLU A 196 3.98 -17.87 17.56
CA GLU A 196 2.74 -18.17 18.28
C GLU A 196 2.29 -16.99 19.17
N GLU A 197 3.21 -16.31 19.85
CA GLU A 197 2.89 -15.17 20.72
C GLU A 197 2.33 -13.99 19.92
N GLN A 198 2.96 -13.67 18.79
CA GLN A 198 2.52 -12.63 17.87
C GLN A 198 1.15 -12.94 17.28
N CYS A 199 0.89 -14.20 16.89
CA CYS A 199 -0.43 -14.63 16.44
C CYS A 199 -1.50 -14.53 17.56
N MET A 200 -1.15 -14.88 18.79
CA MET A 200 -2.02 -14.70 19.96
C MET A 200 -2.36 -13.23 20.18
N ARG A 201 -1.37 -12.35 20.18
CA ARG A 201 -1.55 -10.90 20.32
C ARG A 201 -2.39 -10.33 19.19
N LEU A 202 -2.11 -10.68 17.94
CA LEU A 202 -2.87 -10.26 16.78
C LEU A 202 -4.35 -10.67 16.90
N SER A 203 -4.64 -11.93 17.25
CA SER A 203 -6.01 -12.44 17.38
C SER A 203 -6.86 -11.74 18.44
N ARG A 204 -6.21 -11.11 19.44
CA ARG A 204 -6.87 -10.36 20.51
C ARG A 204 -7.00 -8.88 20.20
N SER A 205 -6.42 -8.41 19.10
CA SER A 205 -6.52 -7.02 18.69
C SER A 205 -7.95 -6.65 18.29
N PRO A 206 -8.36 -5.38 18.42
CA PRO A 206 -9.64 -4.91 17.89
C PRO A 206 -9.82 -5.23 16.39
N PHE A 207 -8.72 -5.21 15.63
CA PHE A 207 -8.72 -5.57 14.22
C PHE A 207 -9.12 -7.02 13.96
N ALA A 208 -8.60 -7.96 14.75
CA ALA A 208 -8.91 -9.37 14.57
C ALA A 208 -10.41 -9.66 14.72
N MET A 209 -11.11 -8.89 15.55
CA MET A 209 -12.54 -9.04 15.77
C MET A 209 -13.40 -8.64 14.57
N GLN A 210 -12.88 -7.89 13.61
CA GLN A 210 -13.63 -7.41 12.43
C GLN A 210 -12.99 -7.82 11.10
N CYS A 211 -11.77 -8.37 11.15
CA CYS A 211 -11.04 -8.82 9.98
C CYS A 211 -11.78 -9.97 9.30
N GLU A 212 -12.15 -9.76 8.03
CA GLU A 212 -12.79 -10.75 7.17
C GLU A 212 -11.75 -11.45 6.27
N GLU A 213 -10.67 -10.77 5.89
CA GLU A 213 -9.62 -11.33 5.06
C GLU A 213 -8.24 -11.04 5.66
N LEU A 214 -7.48 -12.09 5.96
CA LEU A 214 -6.12 -11.99 6.49
C LEU A 214 -5.15 -12.66 5.53
N ARG A 215 -4.10 -11.94 5.13
CA ARG A 215 -2.89 -12.52 4.55
C ARG A 215 -1.75 -12.39 5.54
N ILE A 216 -1.07 -13.50 5.84
CA ILE A 216 -0.06 -13.54 6.90
C ILE A 216 1.02 -14.59 6.61
N HIS A 217 2.24 -14.28 7.01
CA HIS A 217 3.34 -15.23 7.09
C HIS A 217 3.42 -15.74 8.53
N VAL A 218 3.41 -17.06 8.77
CA VAL A 218 3.53 -17.66 10.11
C VAL A 218 4.71 -18.61 10.18
N THR A 219 5.30 -18.72 11.36
CA THR A 219 6.41 -19.66 11.59
C THR A 219 5.88 -21.08 11.69
N HIS A 220 4.87 -21.33 12.54
CA HIS A 220 4.35 -22.66 12.86
C HIS A 220 2.97 -22.96 12.25
N ARG A 221 2.74 -24.23 11.89
CA ARG A 221 1.42 -24.74 11.45
C ARG A 221 0.32 -24.52 12.51
N SER A 222 0.66 -24.65 13.80
CA SER A 222 -0.26 -24.44 14.93
C SER A 222 -0.86 -23.03 14.94
N SER A 223 -0.08 -22.02 14.55
CA SER A 223 -0.54 -20.63 14.45
C SER A 223 -1.71 -20.46 13.47
N ILE A 224 -1.72 -21.25 12.39
CA ILE A 224 -2.82 -21.23 11.39
C ILE A 224 -4.13 -21.65 12.06
N CYS A 225 -4.11 -22.81 12.73
CA CYS A 225 -5.27 -23.33 13.44
C CYS A 225 -5.74 -22.39 14.55
N TYR A 226 -4.79 -21.74 15.23
CA TYR A 226 -5.10 -20.76 16.26
C TYR A 226 -5.84 -19.54 15.69
N LEU A 227 -5.33 -18.93 14.62
CA LEU A 227 -5.95 -17.77 13.97
C LEU A 227 -7.37 -18.08 13.48
N VAL A 228 -7.56 -19.24 12.83
CA VAL A 228 -8.88 -19.70 12.36
C VAL A 228 -9.88 -19.81 13.52
N LYS A 229 -9.44 -20.31 14.68
CA LYS A 229 -10.31 -20.48 15.86
C LYS A 229 -10.62 -19.17 16.58
N MET A 230 -9.67 -18.24 16.58
CA MET A 230 -9.72 -17.04 17.42
C MET A 230 -10.22 -15.79 16.69
N MET A 231 -10.28 -15.80 15.35
CA MET A 231 -10.76 -14.68 14.54
C MET A 231 -12.17 -14.98 13.99
N PRO A 232 -13.24 -14.64 14.74
CA PRO A 232 -14.59 -15.15 14.47
C PRO A 232 -15.21 -14.67 13.16
N ASN A 233 -14.76 -13.51 12.65
CA ASN A 233 -15.28 -12.92 11.42
C ASN A 233 -14.43 -13.23 10.18
N LEU A 234 -13.36 -14.03 10.35
CA LEU A 234 -12.48 -14.40 9.26
C LEU A 234 -13.24 -15.25 8.23
N ARG A 235 -13.15 -14.82 6.96
CA ARG A 235 -13.77 -15.47 5.80
C ARG A 235 -12.74 -16.04 4.86
N SER A 236 -11.59 -15.39 4.73
CA SER A 236 -10.48 -15.86 3.93
C SER A 236 -9.17 -15.68 4.68
N LEU A 237 -8.36 -16.73 4.68
CA LEU A 237 -7.02 -16.72 5.27
C LEU A 237 -6.02 -17.18 4.22
N TYR A 238 -5.07 -16.31 3.88
CA TYR A 238 -3.96 -16.58 2.97
C TYR A 238 -2.69 -16.70 3.81
N VAL A 239 -2.16 -17.91 3.92
CA VAL A 239 -1.03 -18.18 4.80
C VAL A 239 0.18 -18.65 4.01
N TYR A 240 1.32 -18.06 4.32
CA TYR A 240 2.62 -18.63 4.07
C TYR A 240 3.16 -19.22 5.37
N CYS A 241 3.60 -20.48 5.39
CA CYS A 241 4.14 -21.12 6.59
C CYS A 241 5.61 -21.47 6.39
N GLN A 242 6.47 -20.96 7.27
CA GLN A 242 7.92 -21.06 7.12
C GLN A 242 8.43 -22.51 7.20
N TYR A 243 7.89 -23.35 8.09
CA TYR A 243 8.27 -24.78 8.16
C TYR A 243 7.80 -25.61 6.97
N ASP A 244 6.91 -25.08 6.13
CA ASP A 244 6.37 -25.75 4.96
C ASP A 244 6.97 -25.24 3.65
N GLN A 245 8.08 -24.50 3.75
CA GLN A 245 8.90 -24.19 2.60
C GLN A 245 9.46 -25.50 2.02
N PRO A 246 9.34 -25.72 0.69
CA PRO A 246 9.82 -26.94 0.08
C PRO A 246 11.34 -26.98 0.12
N GLU A 247 11.92 -27.61 1.14
CA GLU A 247 13.13 -28.38 0.93
C GLU A 247 12.77 -29.51 -0.06
N GLU A 248 13.65 -29.81 -1.00
CA GLU A 248 13.43 -30.53 -2.27
C GLU A 248 12.73 -31.91 -2.20
N THR A 249 12.29 -32.36 -1.01
CA THR A 249 11.75 -33.68 -0.70
C THR A 249 10.33 -33.70 -0.10
N PHE A 250 9.73 -32.55 0.25
CA PHE A 250 8.39 -32.54 0.86
C PHE A 250 7.26 -32.65 -0.18
N SER A 251 6.26 -33.48 0.13
CA SER A 251 5.05 -33.57 -0.71
C SER A 251 4.33 -32.22 -0.71
N LYS A 252 4.02 -31.68 -1.89
CA LYS A 252 3.37 -30.37 -2.06
C LYS A 252 2.03 -30.23 -1.32
N ASN A 253 1.46 -31.31 -0.78
CA ASN A 253 0.15 -31.29 -0.15
C ASN A 253 0.16 -31.59 1.36
N GLU A 254 1.31 -31.85 1.99
CA GLU A 254 1.34 -32.26 3.41
C GLU A 254 0.66 -31.24 4.35
N LEU A 255 0.97 -29.95 4.21
CA LEU A 255 0.30 -28.90 4.99
C LEU A 255 -1.21 -28.87 4.75
N VAL A 256 -1.64 -29.07 3.50
CA VAL A 256 -3.08 -29.06 3.15
C VAL A 256 -3.78 -30.25 3.81
N ASP A 257 -3.19 -31.43 3.77
CA ASP A 257 -3.76 -32.64 4.35
C ASP A 257 -3.76 -32.55 5.89
N TRP A 258 -2.68 -32.04 6.49
CA TRP A 258 -2.62 -31.76 7.92
C TRP A 258 -3.70 -30.75 8.35
N LEU A 259 -3.89 -29.64 7.61
CA LEU A 259 -4.93 -28.66 7.91
C LEU A 259 -6.32 -29.25 7.78
N ARG A 260 -6.56 -30.11 6.77
CA ARG A 260 -7.84 -30.82 6.63
C ARG A 260 -8.13 -31.63 7.88
N GLU A 261 -7.17 -32.42 8.36
CA GLU A 261 -7.31 -33.24 9.57
C GLU A 261 -7.56 -32.40 10.83
N GLN A 262 -6.76 -31.34 11.04
CA GLN A 262 -6.84 -30.51 12.25
C GLN A 262 -8.08 -29.62 12.31
N LEU A 263 -8.64 -29.28 11.16
CA LEU A 263 -9.83 -28.45 11.03
C LEU A 263 -11.09 -29.27 10.75
N LEU A 264 -11.00 -30.61 10.81
CA LEU A 264 -12.17 -31.49 10.79
C LEU A 264 -13.13 -31.09 11.93
N GLY A 265 -14.35 -30.71 11.57
CA GLY A 265 -15.40 -30.34 12.52
C GLY A 265 -15.37 -28.88 12.98
N VAL A 266 -14.43 -28.06 12.53
CA VAL A 266 -14.51 -26.60 12.71
C VAL A 266 -15.66 -26.09 11.83
N ARG A 267 -16.56 -25.30 12.41
CA ARG A 267 -17.57 -24.54 11.68
C ARG A 267 -17.12 -23.08 11.62
N PRO A 268 -17.20 -22.39 10.47
CA PRO A 268 -17.75 -22.80 9.16
C PRO A 268 -16.94 -23.88 8.40
N LEU A 269 -17.54 -24.48 7.35
CA LEU A 269 -16.84 -25.38 6.44
C LEU A 269 -15.65 -24.66 5.80
N ILE A 270 -14.48 -25.30 5.81
CA ILE A 270 -13.23 -24.69 5.32
C ILE A 270 -12.81 -25.36 4.01
N GLU A 271 -12.75 -24.58 2.93
CA GLU A 271 -12.13 -25.02 1.68
C GLU A 271 -10.66 -24.66 1.68
N ILE A 272 -9.79 -25.66 1.56
CA ILE A 272 -8.34 -25.49 1.61
C ILE A 272 -7.78 -25.73 0.22
N SER A 273 -7.10 -24.72 -0.32
CA SER A 273 -6.41 -24.77 -1.60
C SER A 273 -4.97 -24.28 -1.46
N ARG A 274 -4.07 -24.74 -2.32
CA ARG A 274 -2.68 -24.29 -2.36
C ARG A 274 -2.40 -23.64 -3.71
N SER A 275 -1.80 -22.46 -3.68
CA SER A 275 -1.26 -21.77 -4.84
C SER A 275 0.20 -21.47 -4.56
N TYR A 276 1.10 -22.16 -5.27
CA TYR A 276 2.55 -22.11 -5.01
C TYR A 276 2.88 -22.39 -3.53
N ASN A 277 3.41 -21.38 -2.84
CA ASN A 277 3.81 -21.43 -1.44
C ASN A 277 2.72 -20.95 -0.49
N THR A 278 1.59 -20.45 -1.01
CA THR A 278 0.50 -19.92 -0.19
C THR A 278 -0.61 -20.95 -0.09
N VAL A 279 -1.06 -21.21 1.14
CA VAL A 279 -2.28 -21.96 1.42
C VAL A 279 -3.41 -20.96 1.65
N ARG A 280 -4.53 -21.17 0.97
CA ARG A 280 -5.75 -20.38 1.11
C ARG A 280 -6.82 -21.22 1.79
N LEU A 281 -7.37 -20.69 2.87
CA LEU A 281 -8.50 -21.25 3.60
C LEU A 281 -9.71 -20.32 3.41
N GLU A 282 -10.77 -20.82 2.76
CA GLU A 282 -12.05 -20.11 2.64
C GLU A 282 -13.07 -20.68 3.63
N MET A 283 -13.65 -19.80 4.44
CA MET A 283 -14.58 -20.14 5.52
C MET A 283 -16.01 -19.84 5.07
N ARG A 284 -16.76 -20.88 4.70
CA ARG A 284 -18.14 -20.76 4.21
C ARG A 284 -19.13 -20.66 5.37
N GLN A 285 -19.58 -19.46 5.69
CA GLN A 285 -20.68 -19.29 6.64
C GLN A 285 -21.92 -19.99 6.08
N ASN A 286 -22.46 -20.97 6.83
CA ASN A 286 -23.76 -21.52 6.52
C ASN A 286 -24.75 -20.35 6.61
N SER A 287 -25.24 -19.90 5.46
CA SER A 287 -26.33 -18.94 5.37
C SER A 287 -27.51 -19.51 6.17
N SER A 288 -27.66 -18.99 7.38
CA SER A 288 -28.78 -19.33 8.25
C SER A 288 -29.97 -18.57 7.66
N THR A 289 -30.78 -19.27 6.88
CA THR A 289 -32.16 -18.87 6.54
C THR A 289 -33.02 -18.82 7.78
#